data_AF-A0A6G2K1E8-F1
#
_entry.id   AF-A0A6G2K1E8-F1
#
_cell.length_a   1.000
_cell.length_b   1.000
_cell.length_c   1.000
_cell.angle_alpha   90.00
_cell.angle_beta   90.00
_cell.angle_gamma   90.00
#
_symmetry.space_group_name_H-M   'P 1'
#
loop_
_entity.id
_entity.type
_entity.pdbx_description
1 polymer ?
#
loop_
_entity_poly.entity_id
_entity_poly.type
_entity_poly.pdbx_seq_one_letter_code
_entity_poly.pdbx_strand_id
1 'polypeptide(L)'
;MADQNSRTPSRSAPQTLAGERSASAWQVQDAKARFSELLDSTLTEGPQIITRRGVEIAAVVPIEQWRRLEGVAPSVKELLLNPGAVSGTPYPLPRERHSHPADRLERSDSAAYLLDSEVILAMLRQRRDPAAFAWLSDVPAHRIHLSAVAVGVIQLVAEATRAKGTTIHDQKAQELEEWLLRLRCAYGVLAADAATYRQWGRLRHREPEAGWDTAMVAATALVHGLTVATDNVAYFELFGVPTVNPFEPKP
;
A
#
# COMPACT_ATOMS: atom_id res chain seq x y z
N MET A 1 1.52 6.19 70.68
CA MET A 1 1.63 7.43 69.88
C MET A 1 2.23 7.02 68.54
N ALA A 2 1.41 6.81 67.52
CA ALA A 2 0.76 7.81 66.66
C ALA A 2 1.59 8.01 65.38
N ASP A 3 1.23 7.20 64.38
CA ASP A 3 0.77 7.57 63.03
C ASP A 3 1.34 8.79 62.27
N GLN A 4 1.31 8.61 60.93
CA GLN A 4 1.43 9.55 59.80
C GLN A 4 2.80 9.59 59.09
N ASN A 5 3.03 8.91 57.94
CA ASN A 5 2.39 8.92 56.61
C ASN A 5 2.83 10.13 55.74
N SER A 6 3.68 9.87 54.75
CA SER A 6 3.81 10.69 53.53
C SER A 6 4.29 9.81 52.38
N ARG A 7 3.40 9.69 51.41
CA ARG A 7 3.34 8.72 50.31
C ARG A 7 4.19 9.16 49.14
N THR A 8 4.94 8.24 48.55
CA THR A 8 5.31 8.28 47.12
C THR A 8 4.69 7.05 46.47
N PRO A 9 3.78 7.20 45.49
CA PRO A 9 3.18 6.04 44.84
C PRO A 9 4.23 5.38 43.94
N SER A 10 4.55 4.13 44.26
CA SER A 10 5.28 3.21 43.39
C SER A 10 4.59 3.18 42.03
N ARG A 11 5.35 3.47 40.97
CA ARG A 11 4.89 3.50 39.59
C ARG A 11 4.67 2.04 39.15
N SER A 12 3.46 1.55 39.39
CA SER A 12 2.99 0.24 38.95
C SER A 12 3.27 0.05 37.46
N ALA A 13 3.97 -1.03 37.13
CA ALA A 13 4.14 -1.51 35.76
C ALA A 13 2.75 -1.65 35.08
N PRO A 14 2.64 -1.41 33.77
CA PRO A 14 1.37 -1.56 33.08
C PRO A 14 0.87 -2.99 33.26
N GLN A 15 -0.29 -3.10 33.91
CA GLN A 15 -1.04 -4.34 34.02
C GLN A 15 -1.39 -4.78 32.60
N THR A 16 -0.79 -5.89 32.18
CA THR A 16 -1.09 -6.59 30.94
C THR A 16 -2.60 -6.84 30.87
N LEU A 17 -3.24 -6.30 29.83
CA LEU A 17 -4.64 -6.56 29.54
C LEU A 17 -4.86 -8.07 29.42
N ALA A 18 -5.65 -8.61 30.34
CA ALA A 18 -6.16 -9.97 30.30
C ALA A 18 -6.96 -10.17 29.01
N GLY A 19 -6.54 -11.11 28.17
CA GLY A 19 -7.29 -11.51 26.97
C GLY A 19 -6.50 -12.18 25.83
N GLU A 20 -5.17 -12.28 25.90
CA GLU A 20 -4.41 -13.05 24.90
C GLU A 20 -4.55 -14.55 25.18
N ARG A 21 -5.44 -15.22 24.44
CA ARG A 21 -5.38 -16.67 24.29
C ARG A 21 -4.00 -17.00 23.72
N SER A 22 -3.10 -17.54 24.56
CA SER A 22 -1.75 -17.93 24.16
C SER A 22 -1.83 -18.87 22.97
N ALA A 23 -1.33 -18.42 21.82
CA ALA A 23 -1.15 -19.29 20.66
C ALA A 23 -0.20 -20.42 21.05
N SER A 24 -0.63 -21.68 20.86
CA SER A 24 0.22 -22.84 21.17
C SER A 24 1.43 -22.85 20.23
N ALA A 25 2.62 -23.06 20.80
CA ALA A 25 3.89 -23.01 20.07
C ALA A 25 4.38 -24.42 19.68
N TRP A 26 4.67 -24.61 18.40
CA TRP A 26 5.11 -25.86 17.79
C TRP A 26 6.59 -25.75 17.42
N GLN A 27 7.44 -26.74 17.72
CA GLN A 27 8.75 -26.81 17.04
C GLN A 27 8.54 -27.18 15.57
N VAL A 28 9.37 -26.66 14.68
CA VAL A 28 9.27 -26.89 13.22
C VAL A 28 9.28 -28.37 12.84
N GLN A 29 9.98 -29.20 13.62
CA GLN A 29 9.99 -30.65 13.44
C GLN A 29 8.65 -31.30 13.82
N ASP A 30 8.00 -30.83 14.88
CA ASP A 30 6.71 -31.33 15.35
C ASP A 30 5.60 -30.90 14.40
N ALA A 31 5.63 -29.64 13.96
CA ALA A 31 4.74 -29.10 12.92
C ALA A 31 4.83 -29.92 11.62
N LYS A 32 6.03 -30.37 11.23
CA LYS A 32 6.24 -31.24 10.07
C LYS A 32 5.66 -32.64 10.27
N ALA A 33 5.89 -33.23 11.44
CA ALA A 33 5.44 -34.59 11.74
C ALA A 33 3.91 -34.68 11.94
N ARG A 34 3.29 -33.60 12.43
CA ARG A 34 1.88 -33.53 12.83
C ARG A 34 1.14 -32.40 12.12
N PHE A 35 1.39 -32.26 10.82
CA PHE A 35 0.89 -31.11 10.07
C PHE A 35 -0.64 -31.03 10.03
N SER A 36 -1.33 -32.17 9.92
CA SER A 36 -2.80 -32.20 9.98
C SER A 36 -3.35 -31.67 11.31
N GLU A 37 -2.73 -32.06 12.43
CA GLU A 37 -3.15 -31.59 13.76
C GLU A 37 -2.86 -30.10 13.94
N LEU A 38 -1.74 -29.59 13.42
CA LEU A 38 -1.45 -28.16 13.38
C LEU A 38 -2.54 -27.39 12.63
N LEU A 39 -3.04 -27.92 11.50
CA LEU A 39 -4.14 -27.31 10.75
C LEU A 39 -5.45 -27.35 11.54
N ASP A 40 -5.78 -28.49 12.16
CA ASP A 40 -7.00 -28.64 12.96
C ASP A 40 -7.00 -27.70 14.17
N SER A 41 -5.90 -27.62 14.92
CA SER A 41 -5.71 -26.64 16.00
C SER A 41 -5.78 -25.21 15.47
N THR A 42 -5.26 -24.93 14.27
CA THR A 42 -5.38 -23.60 13.65
C THR A 42 -6.84 -23.20 13.43
N LEU A 43 -7.66 -24.14 12.95
CA LEU A 43 -9.08 -23.91 12.64
C LEU A 43 -9.97 -23.85 13.89
N THR A 44 -9.62 -24.59 14.95
CA THR A 44 -10.46 -24.74 16.15
C THR A 44 -10.03 -23.84 17.31
N GLU A 45 -8.73 -23.67 17.50
CA GLU A 45 -8.16 -22.94 18.64
C GLU A 45 -7.65 -21.54 18.24
N GLY A 46 -7.44 -21.31 16.95
CA GLY A 46 -6.95 -20.04 16.39
C GLY A 46 -5.46 -20.12 16.00
N PRO A 47 -4.81 -18.96 15.78
CA PRO A 47 -3.43 -18.91 15.29
C PRO A 47 -2.45 -19.81 16.06
N GLN A 48 -1.59 -20.49 15.32
CA GLN A 48 -0.56 -21.38 15.87
C GLN A 48 0.83 -20.83 15.53
N ILE A 49 1.75 -20.86 16.49
CA ILE A 49 3.12 -20.36 16.28
C ILE A 49 4.06 -21.51 15.98
N ILE A 50 4.90 -21.38 14.95
CA ILE A 50 5.98 -22.31 14.63
C ILE A 50 7.30 -21.69 15.06
N THR A 51 8.06 -22.46 15.81
CA THR A 51 9.37 -22.10 16.35
C THR A 51 10.48 -22.99 15.77
N ARG A 52 11.71 -22.47 15.74
CA ARG A 52 12.91 -23.24 15.42
C ARG A 52 14.00 -22.85 16.40
N ARG A 53 14.48 -23.83 17.18
CA ARG A 53 15.45 -23.59 18.27
C ARG A 53 14.93 -22.55 19.27
N GLY A 54 13.63 -22.62 19.60
CA GLY A 54 12.98 -21.70 20.54
C GLY A 54 12.66 -20.30 20.00
N VAL A 55 13.04 -19.98 18.76
CA VAL A 55 12.72 -18.69 18.14
C VAL A 55 11.46 -18.84 17.29
N GLU A 56 10.47 -17.97 17.46
CA GLU A 56 9.29 -17.89 16.59
C GLU A 56 9.71 -17.50 15.17
N ILE A 57 9.33 -18.32 14.18
CA ILE A 57 9.76 -18.14 12.78
C ILE A 57 8.61 -18.06 11.78
N ALA A 58 7.43 -18.56 12.15
CA ALA A 58 6.23 -18.51 11.32
C ALA A 58 4.98 -18.63 12.20
N ALA A 59 3.83 -18.25 11.66
CA ALA A 59 2.53 -18.52 12.25
C ALA A 59 1.62 -19.16 11.19
N VAL A 60 0.76 -20.08 11.61
CA VAL A 60 -0.32 -20.61 10.78
C VAL A 60 -1.62 -19.97 11.26
N VAL A 61 -2.37 -19.40 10.33
CA VAL A 61 -3.66 -18.74 10.59
C VAL A 61 -4.71 -19.29 9.63
N PRO A 62 -5.99 -19.37 10.03
CA PRO A 62 -7.06 -19.72 9.10
C PRO A 62 -7.07 -18.77 7.90
N ILE A 63 -7.36 -19.29 6.69
CA ILE A 63 -7.35 -18.46 5.48
C ILE A 63 -8.33 -17.29 5.57
N GLU A 64 -9.46 -17.44 6.26
CA GLU A 64 -10.41 -16.34 6.50
C GLU A 64 -9.87 -15.29 7.46
N GLN A 65 -9.06 -15.68 8.44
CA GLN A 65 -8.39 -14.74 9.33
C GLN A 65 -7.24 -14.03 8.63
N TRP A 66 -6.48 -14.75 7.79
CA TRP A 66 -5.49 -14.15 6.91
C TRP A 66 -6.14 -13.17 5.95
N ARG A 67 -7.23 -13.54 5.28
CA ARG A 67 -8.02 -12.66 4.40
C ARG A 67 -8.61 -11.47 5.14
N ARG A 68 -8.98 -11.60 6.43
CA ARG A 68 -9.38 -10.45 7.25
C ARG A 68 -8.20 -9.56 7.61
N LEU A 69 -7.04 -10.12 7.96
CA LEU A 69 -5.83 -9.35 8.26
C LEU A 69 -5.22 -8.70 7.01
N GLU A 70 -5.33 -9.35 5.86
CA GLU A 70 -5.02 -8.78 4.54
C GLU A 70 -6.10 -7.80 4.08
N GLY A 71 -7.36 -8.08 4.40
CA GLY A 71 -8.55 -7.43 3.84
C GLY A 71 -9.08 -6.25 4.63
N VAL A 72 -8.28 -5.58 5.46
CA VAL A 72 -8.71 -4.28 5.99
C VAL A 72 -8.18 -3.14 5.09
N ALA A 73 -7.05 -3.29 4.38
CA ALA A 73 -6.44 -2.15 3.70
C ALA A 73 -7.09 -1.94 2.33
N PRO A 74 -7.67 -0.76 2.05
CA PRO A 74 -8.30 -0.52 0.77
C PRO A 74 -7.25 -0.59 -0.36
N SER A 75 -7.60 -1.17 -1.50
CA SER A 75 -6.73 -1.12 -2.68
C SER A 75 -6.59 0.32 -3.21
N VAL A 76 -5.53 0.60 -3.99
CA VAL A 76 -5.40 1.88 -4.72
C VAL A 76 -6.68 2.19 -5.50
N LYS A 77 -7.22 1.17 -6.20
CA LYS A 77 -8.48 1.27 -6.93
C LYS A 77 -9.63 1.70 -6.01
N GLU A 78 -9.82 1.04 -4.88
CA GLU A 78 -10.88 1.39 -3.93
C GLU A 78 -10.74 2.81 -3.37
N LEU A 79 -9.51 3.25 -3.08
CA LEU A 79 -9.25 4.63 -2.62
C LEU A 79 -9.54 5.68 -3.68
N LEU A 80 -9.31 5.37 -4.96
CA LEU A 80 -9.59 6.26 -6.08
C LEU A 80 -11.08 6.27 -6.44
N LEU A 81 -11.73 5.12 -6.42
CA LEU A 81 -13.16 5.01 -6.70
C LEU A 81 -13.99 5.61 -5.55
N ASN A 82 -13.55 5.46 -4.30
CA ASN A 82 -14.29 5.85 -3.11
C ASN A 82 -13.42 6.65 -2.11
N PRO A 83 -12.97 7.88 -2.46
CA PRO A 83 -12.05 8.65 -1.64
C PRO A 83 -12.57 9.03 -0.24
N GLY A 84 -13.90 8.95 -0.02
CA GLY A 84 -14.57 9.23 1.25
C GLY A 84 -15.27 8.05 1.95
N ALA A 85 -15.15 6.80 1.47
CA ALA A 85 -16.00 5.69 1.95
C ALA A 85 -15.48 4.90 3.17
N VAL A 86 -14.52 5.41 3.94
CA VAL A 86 -14.12 4.75 5.20
C VAL A 86 -14.11 5.75 6.35
N SER A 87 -15.29 6.25 6.69
CA SER A 87 -15.57 6.85 7.98
C SER A 87 -15.87 5.73 8.98
N GLY A 88 -14.85 5.22 9.67
CA GLY A 88 -15.07 4.27 10.76
C GLY A 88 -13.87 3.42 11.13
N THR A 89 -13.37 3.62 12.36
CA THR A 89 -12.36 2.85 13.11
C THR A 89 -10.88 3.00 12.70
N PRO A 90 -9.97 3.16 13.67
CA PRO A 90 -8.53 3.22 13.42
C PRO A 90 -8.07 1.91 12.80
N TYR A 91 -7.50 2.02 11.60
CA TYR A 91 -6.85 0.93 10.90
C TYR A 91 -5.64 0.42 11.70
N PRO A 92 -5.57 -0.86 12.10
CA PRO A 92 -4.33 -1.41 12.66
C PRO A 92 -3.26 -1.38 11.57
N LEU A 93 -2.18 -0.64 11.81
CA LEU A 93 -1.06 -0.53 10.88
C LEU A 93 -0.53 -1.94 10.53
N PRO A 94 -0.45 -2.33 9.25
CA PRO A 94 0.33 -3.48 8.88
C PRO A 94 1.80 -3.11 9.15
N ARG A 95 2.55 -4.02 9.77
CA ARG A 95 4.01 -3.90 9.82
C ARG A 95 4.54 -3.69 8.40
N GLU A 96 5.50 -2.79 8.25
CA GLU A 96 6.18 -2.53 6.97
C GLU A 96 6.57 -3.87 6.34
N ARG A 97 5.86 -4.25 5.27
CA ARG A 97 6.26 -5.39 4.46
C ARG A 97 7.45 -4.92 3.66
N HIS A 98 8.65 -5.35 4.06
CA HIS A 98 9.75 -5.45 3.12
C HIS A 98 9.25 -6.36 1.99
N SER A 99 9.15 -5.80 0.79
CA SER A 99 8.75 -6.51 -0.42
C SER A 99 9.56 -7.79 -0.53
N HIS A 100 8.91 -8.96 -0.44
CA HIS A 100 9.61 -10.22 -0.63
C HIS A 100 9.84 -10.41 -2.14
N PRO A 101 11.05 -10.68 -2.62
CA PRO A 101 11.36 -10.86 -4.05
C PRO A 101 10.71 -12.11 -4.68
N ALA A 102 9.76 -12.76 -3.98
CA ALA A 102 9.12 -14.01 -4.36
C ALA A 102 7.63 -13.87 -4.71
N ASP A 103 7.03 -12.66 -4.63
CA ASP A 103 5.75 -12.34 -5.30
C ASP A 103 5.97 -12.19 -6.82
N ARG A 104 6.63 -13.21 -7.39
CA ARG A 104 6.86 -13.38 -8.80
C ARG A 104 5.51 -13.68 -9.42
N LEU A 105 4.86 -12.58 -9.82
CA LEU A 105 3.74 -12.47 -10.75
C LEU A 105 3.53 -13.78 -11.52
N GLU A 106 2.50 -14.54 -11.12
CA GLU A 106 1.93 -15.53 -12.02
C GLU A 106 1.55 -14.77 -13.29
N ARG A 107 2.22 -15.14 -14.40
CA ARG A 107 2.04 -14.51 -15.71
C ARG A 107 0.66 -14.92 -16.23
N SER A 108 -0.38 -14.24 -15.75
CA SER A 108 -1.64 -14.13 -16.45
C SER A 108 -1.44 -13.17 -17.62
N ASP A 109 -1.90 -13.59 -18.80
CA ASP A 109 -1.65 -13.02 -20.13
C ASP A 109 -2.34 -11.67 -20.37
N SER A 110 -2.42 -10.85 -19.33
CA SER A 110 -3.19 -9.62 -19.36
C SER A 110 -2.37 -8.50 -18.69
N ALA A 111 -2.52 -7.25 -19.15
CA ALA A 111 -1.70 -6.13 -18.72
C ALA A 111 -1.96 -5.69 -17.25
N ALA A 112 -0.90 -5.34 -16.52
CA ALA A 112 -0.97 -4.62 -15.24
C ALA A 112 -0.52 -3.16 -15.45
N TYR A 113 -1.09 -2.25 -14.68
CA TYR A 113 -1.01 -0.81 -14.94
C TYR A 113 -0.33 -0.06 -13.79
N LEU A 114 0.49 0.92 -14.14
CA LEU A 114 1.03 1.92 -13.23
C LEU A 114 0.31 3.24 -13.49
N LEU A 115 -0.44 3.75 -12.51
CA LEU A 115 -1.12 5.04 -12.67
C LEU A 115 -0.11 6.17 -12.53
N ASP A 116 -0.16 7.08 -13.50
CA ASP A 116 0.55 8.35 -13.46
C ASP A 116 0.00 9.27 -12.35
N SER A 117 0.85 10.15 -11.80
CA SER A 117 0.45 11.06 -10.72
C SER A 117 -0.63 12.04 -11.15
N GLU A 118 -0.62 12.49 -12.41
CA GLU A 118 -1.65 13.39 -12.93
C GLU A 118 -3.02 12.72 -13.04
N VAL A 119 -3.08 11.43 -13.41
CA VAL A 119 -4.35 10.66 -13.40
C VAL A 119 -4.93 10.60 -12.00
N ILE A 120 -4.11 10.35 -10.98
CA ILE A 120 -4.54 10.32 -9.58
C ILE A 120 -5.05 11.69 -9.16
N LEU A 121 -4.29 12.74 -9.43
CA LEU A 121 -4.66 14.10 -9.06
C LEU A 121 -5.94 14.55 -9.78
N ALA A 122 -6.15 14.17 -11.04
CA ALA A 122 -7.38 14.43 -11.77
C ALA A 122 -8.58 13.74 -11.11
N MET A 123 -8.43 12.45 -10.75
CA MET A 123 -9.46 11.69 -10.05
C MET A 123 -9.81 12.29 -8.68
N LEU A 124 -8.82 12.80 -7.95
CA LEU A 124 -9.00 13.46 -6.66
C LEU A 124 -9.65 14.85 -6.79
N ARG A 125 -9.32 15.62 -7.83
CA ARG A 125 -9.81 17.00 -8.02
C ARG A 125 -11.24 17.08 -8.56
N GLN A 126 -11.63 16.16 -9.45
CA GLN A 126 -12.85 16.35 -10.27
C GLN A 126 -13.98 15.36 -10.04
N ARG A 127 -13.94 14.49 -9.02
CA ARG A 127 -14.94 13.41 -8.86
C ARG A 127 -15.32 12.82 -10.22
N ARG A 128 -14.35 12.09 -10.80
CA ARG A 128 -14.60 11.04 -11.80
C ARG A 128 -14.92 11.60 -13.18
N ASP A 129 -13.87 11.84 -13.97
CA ASP A 129 -14.04 11.72 -15.41
C ASP A 129 -14.72 10.36 -15.69
N PRO A 130 -15.88 10.34 -16.38
CA PRO A 130 -16.66 9.11 -16.52
C PRO A 130 -15.89 7.99 -17.24
N ALA A 131 -15.03 8.32 -18.19
CA ALA A 131 -14.23 7.34 -18.91
C ALA A 131 -13.15 6.75 -17.99
N ALA A 132 -12.40 7.59 -17.27
CA ALA A 132 -11.38 7.12 -16.34
C ALA A 132 -11.98 6.29 -15.19
N PHE A 133 -13.15 6.69 -14.71
CA PHE A 133 -13.87 5.93 -13.69
C PHE A 133 -14.35 4.58 -14.21
N ALA A 134 -14.93 4.54 -15.42
CA ALA A 134 -15.37 3.29 -16.04
C ALA A 134 -14.18 2.34 -16.30
N TRP A 135 -13.08 2.86 -16.84
CA TRP A 135 -11.85 2.12 -17.07
C TRP A 135 -11.30 1.54 -15.76
N LEU A 136 -11.14 2.37 -14.72
CA LEU A 136 -10.62 1.93 -13.43
C LEU A 136 -11.56 0.91 -12.75
N SER A 137 -12.87 1.07 -12.93
CA SER A 137 -13.88 0.13 -12.41
C SER A 137 -13.79 -1.24 -13.07
N ASP A 138 -13.39 -1.32 -14.34
CA ASP A 138 -13.27 -2.57 -15.09
C ASP A 138 -11.96 -3.33 -14.79
N VAL A 139 -10.87 -2.63 -14.51
CA VAL A 139 -9.57 -3.27 -14.23
C VAL A 139 -9.55 -3.90 -12.82
N PRO A 140 -9.19 -5.18 -12.64
CA PRO A 140 -9.03 -5.80 -11.32
C PRO A 140 -8.05 -5.04 -10.41
N ALA A 141 -8.39 -4.89 -9.12
CA ALA A 141 -7.62 -4.07 -8.17
C ALA A 141 -6.13 -4.47 -8.04
N HIS A 142 -5.82 -5.77 -8.08
CA HIS A 142 -4.44 -6.29 -8.00
C HIS A 142 -3.57 -5.97 -9.22
N ARG A 143 -4.13 -5.34 -10.26
CA ARG A 143 -3.44 -4.93 -11.48
C ARG A 143 -3.24 -3.42 -11.55
N ILE A 144 -3.67 -2.68 -10.53
CA ILE A 144 -3.52 -1.23 -10.44
C ILE A 144 -2.43 -0.93 -9.42
N HIS A 145 -1.38 -0.29 -9.89
CA HIS A 145 -0.22 0.09 -9.08
C HIS A 145 0.00 1.60 -9.10
N LEU A 146 0.66 2.12 -8.07
CA LEU A 146 1.15 3.50 -8.01
C LEU A 146 2.67 3.51 -7.88
N SER A 147 3.33 4.46 -8.51
CA SER A 147 4.71 4.77 -8.18
C SER A 147 4.78 5.53 -6.85
N ALA A 148 5.78 5.26 -6.01
CA ALA A 148 6.06 6.08 -4.83
C ALA A 148 6.28 7.57 -5.17
N VAL A 149 6.65 7.88 -6.43
CA VAL A 149 6.71 9.27 -6.95
C VAL A 149 5.37 9.98 -6.76
N ALA A 150 4.25 9.31 -7.02
CA ALA A 150 2.93 9.91 -6.89
C ALA A 150 2.63 10.35 -5.45
N VAL A 151 3.11 9.61 -4.45
CA VAL A 151 2.99 10.00 -3.03
C VAL A 151 3.65 11.35 -2.79
N GLY A 152 4.89 11.52 -3.28
CA GLY A 152 5.64 12.77 -3.16
C GLY A 152 4.98 13.92 -3.92
N VAL A 153 4.50 13.68 -5.13
CA VAL A 153 3.80 14.69 -5.94
C VAL A 153 2.52 15.16 -5.25
N ILE A 154 1.71 14.26 -4.69
CA ILE A 154 0.49 14.62 -3.97
C ILE A 154 0.81 15.40 -2.70
N GLN A 155 1.89 15.05 -1.97
CA GLN A 155 2.35 15.85 -0.82
C GLN A 155 2.76 17.26 -1.25
N LEU A 156 3.51 17.40 -2.35
CA LEU A 156 3.86 18.72 -2.90
C LEU A 156 2.62 19.56 -3.21
N VAL A 157 1.57 18.95 -3.76
CA VAL A 157 0.29 19.62 -4.02
C VAL A 157 -0.40 20.02 -2.70
N ALA A 158 -0.34 19.20 -1.66
CA ALA A 158 -0.88 19.54 -0.33
C ALA A 158 -0.16 20.77 0.25
N GLU A 159 1.18 20.79 0.24
CA GLU A 159 1.96 21.93 0.73
C GLU A 159 1.71 23.21 -0.07
N ALA A 160 1.71 23.11 -1.40
CA ALA A 160 1.42 24.24 -2.28
C ALA A 160 -0.01 24.77 -2.09
N THR A 161 -0.95 23.89 -1.72
CA THR A 161 -2.32 24.30 -1.40
C THR A 161 -2.34 25.05 -0.08
N ARG A 162 -1.75 24.50 0.99
CA ARG A 162 -1.64 25.13 2.32
C ARG A 162 -0.99 26.51 2.26
N ALA A 163 0.05 26.68 1.46
CA ALA A 163 0.76 27.95 1.28
C ALA A 163 -0.13 29.11 0.78
N LYS A 164 -1.33 28.83 0.26
CA LYS A 164 -2.31 29.86 -0.14
C LYS A 164 -3.01 30.54 1.06
N GLY A 165 -2.87 30.00 2.27
CA GLY A 165 -3.12 30.74 3.52
C GLY A 165 -4.59 31.03 3.88
N THR A 166 -5.55 30.28 3.34
CA THR A 166 -6.96 30.37 3.77
C THR A 166 -7.40 29.08 4.44
N THR A 167 -8.39 29.16 5.34
CA THR A 167 -8.98 28.00 6.02
C THR A 167 -9.45 26.91 5.05
N ILE A 168 -9.98 27.31 3.89
CA ILE A 168 -10.42 26.36 2.85
C ILE A 168 -9.23 25.63 2.24
N HIS A 169 -8.10 26.31 2.05
CA HIS A 169 -6.89 25.70 1.52
C HIS A 169 -6.23 24.76 2.53
N ASP A 170 -6.20 25.13 3.81
CA ASP A 170 -5.72 24.26 4.87
C ASP A 170 -6.53 22.96 4.96
N GLN A 171 -7.87 23.08 4.90
CA GLN A 171 -8.76 21.92 4.90
C GLN A 171 -8.51 20.99 3.70
N LYS A 172 -8.32 21.56 2.49
CA LYS A 172 -8.01 20.77 1.28
C LYS A 172 -6.65 20.09 1.37
N ALA A 173 -5.64 20.76 1.93
CA ALA A 173 -4.33 20.16 2.14
C ALA A 173 -4.42 18.97 3.11
N GLN A 174 -5.19 19.14 4.19
CA GLN A 174 -5.45 18.06 5.15
C GLN A 174 -6.19 16.87 4.51
N GLU A 175 -7.18 17.11 3.65
CA GLU A 175 -7.88 16.03 2.92
C GLU A 175 -6.93 15.19 2.04
N LEU A 176 -5.94 15.83 1.40
CA LEU A 176 -4.92 15.13 0.60
C LEU A 176 -3.98 14.31 1.49
N GLU A 177 -3.55 14.84 2.62
CA GLU A 177 -2.69 14.12 3.57
C GLU A 177 -3.40 12.95 4.24
N GLU A 178 -4.69 13.10 4.57
CA GLU A 178 -5.52 12.01 5.07
C GLU A 178 -5.70 10.92 4.01
N TRP A 179 -5.84 11.30 2.73
CA TRP A 179 -5.87 10.33 1.63
C TRP A 179 -4.53 9.58 1.49
N LEU A 180 -3.39 10.29 1.57
CA LEU A 180 -2.06 9.68 1.57
C LEU A 180 -1.85 8.73 2.76
N LEU A 181 -2.35 9.09 3.94
CA LEU A 181 -2.30 8.23 5.12
C LEU A 181 -3.07 6.93 4.91
N ARG A 182 -4.22 6.98 4.22
CA ARG A 182 -4.98 5.77 3.84
C ARG A 182 -4.23 4.94 2.80
N LEU A 183 -3.53 5.58 1.87
CA LEU A 183 -2.71 4.91 0.87
C LEU A 183 -1.56 4.11 1.49
N ARG A 184 -1.02 4.51 2.65
CA ARG A 184 0.04 3.75 3.35
C ARG A 184 -0.35 2.30 3.65
N CYS A 185 -1.63 2.05 3.90
CA CYS A 185 -2.12 0.72 4.15
C CYS A 185 -2.42 -0.03 2.84
N ALA A 186 -2.70 0.69 1.75
CA ALA A 186 -3.05 0.12 0.47
C ALA A 186 -1.90 -0.68 -0.14
N TYR A 187 -2.23 -1.85 -0.69
CA TYR A 187 -1.29 -2.60 -1.52
C TYR A 187 -1.22 -1.98 -2.91
N GLY A 188 -0.05 -2.08 -3.56
CA GLY A 188 0.16 -1.63 -4.94
C GLY A 188 1.03 -0.38 -5.11
N VAL A 189 1.56 0.22 -4.04
CA VAL A 189 2.59 1.28 -4.14
C VAL A 189 3.97 0.66 -4.35
N LEU A 190 4.62 0.99 -5.46
CA LEU A 190 5.94 0.49 -5.86
C LEU A 190 7.03 1.48 -5.46
N ALA A 191 8.01 1.01 -4.70
CA ALA A 191 9.17 1.79 -4.30
C ALA A 191 10.15 2.00 -5.47
N ALA A 192 10.81 3.15 -5.51
CA ALA A 192 11.90 3.40 -6.45
C ALA A 192 13.22 2.85 -5.87
N ASP A 193 13.53 1.60 -6.17
CA ASP A 193 14.75 0.93 -5.73
C ASP A 193 15.96 1.23 -6.65
N ALA A 194 17.10 0.60 -6.36
CA ALA A 194 18.32 0.78 -7.16
C ALA A 194 18.15 0.35 -8.64
N ALA A 195 17.33 -0.65 -8.94
CA ALA A 195 17.07 -1.06 -10.32
C ALA A 195 16.27 0.01 -11.05
N THR A 196 15.25 0.58 -10.39
CA THR A 196 14.45 1.70 -10.88
C THR A 196 15.33 2.93 -11.14
N TYR A 197 16.19 3.34 -10.20
CA TYR A 197 17.07 4.49 -10.40
C TYR A 197 18.11 4.29 -11.52
N ARG A 198 18.62 3.06 -11.70
CA ARG A 198 19.50 2.75 -12.84
C ARG A 198 18.77 2.87 -14.17
N GLN A 199 17.53 2.39 -14.24
CA GLN A 199 16.72 2.52 -15.45
C GLN A 199 16.39 3.99 -15.72
N TRP A 200 15.99 4.74 -14.69
CA TRP A 200 15.76 6.18 -14.76
C TRP A 200 16.97 6.94 -15.33
N GLY A 201 18.19 6.65 -14.87
CA GLY A 201 19.40 7.28 -15.38
C GLY A 201 19.61 7.05 -16.89
N ARG A 202 19.29 5.85 -17.39
CA ARG A 202 19.35 5.54 -18.83
C ARG A 202 18.29 6.26 -19.64
N LEU A 203 17.10 6.48 -19.07
CA LEU A 203 16.02 7.23 -19.72
C LEU A 203 16.38 8.71 -19.79
N ARG A 204 16.79 9.31 -18.66
CA ARG A 204 17.19 10.73 -18.58
C ARG A 204 18.40 11.07 -19.44
N HIS A 205 19.34 10.14 -19.60
CA HIS A 205 20.47 10.35 -20.49
C HIS A 205 20.04 10.43 -21.97
N ARG A 206 19.02 9.63 -22.35
CA ARG A 206 18.45 9.64 -23.71
C ARG A 206 17.52 10.83 -23.93
N GLU A 207 16.75 11.20 -22.91
CA GLU A 207 15.79 12.30 -22.94
C GLU A 207 16.07 13.31 -21.79
N PRO A 208 17.05 14.22 -21.95
CA PRO A 208 17.48 15.15 -20.89
C PRO A 208 16.44 16.21 -20.51
N GLU A 209 15.49 16.51 -21.40
CA GLU A 209 14.44 17.52 -21.17
C GLU A 209 13.23 16.97 -20.43
N ALA A 210 13.12 15.65 -20.26
CA ALA A 210 11.96 15.06 -19.59
C ALA A 210 11.84 15.44 -18.11
N GLY A 211 10.62 15.47 -17.58
CA GLY A 211 10.39 15.64 -16.15
C GLY A 211 11.07 14.55 -15.32
N TRP A 212 11.63 14.92 -14.16
CA TRP A 212 12.25 13.96 -13.25
C TRP A 212 11.27 12.86 -12.83
N ASP A 213 10.05 13.28 -12.49
CA ASP A 213 8.91 12.47 -12.06
C ASP A 213 8.40 11.56 -13.18
N THR A 214 8.16 12.11 -14.37
CA THR A 214 7.70 11.37 -15.56
C THR A 214 8.69 10.27 -15.92
N ALA A 215 9.99 10.61 -15.98
CA ALA A 215 11.04 9.62 -16.24
C ALA A 215 11.12 8.55 -15.14
N MET A 216 10.83 8.90 -13.89
CA MET A 216 10.84 7.95 -12.77
C MET A 216 9.65 7.01 -12.83
N VAL A 217 8.45 7.51 -13.17
CA VAL A 217 7.26 6.67 -13.42
C VAL A 217 7.53 5.71 -14.59
N ALA A 218 8.09 6.20 -15.70
CA ALA A 218 8.44 5.37 -16.85
C ALA A 218 9.49 4.29 -16.48
N ALA A 219 10.50 4.65 -15.69
CA ALA A 219 11.50 3.70 -15.22
C ALA A 219 10.89 2.60 -14.34
N THR A 220 10.03 2.96 -13.40
CA THR A 220 9.30 2.00 -12.55
C THR A 220 8.47 1.07 -13.43
N ALA A 221 7.69 1.59 -14.38
CA ALA A 221 6.88 0.76 -15.26
C ALA A 221 7.72 -0.22 -16.08
N LEU A 222 8.85 0.22 -16.66
CA LEU A 222 9.74 -0.66 -17.42
C LEU A 222 10.41 -1.75 -16.57
N VAL A 223 10.82 -1.44 -15.34
CA VAL A 223 11.43 -2.42 -14.42
C VAL A 223 10.44 -3.50 -14.01
N HIS A 224 9.17 -3.12 -13.82
CA HIS A 224 8.11 -4.01 -13.37
C HIS A 224 7.27 -4.62 -14.52
N GLY A 225 7.54 -4.27 -15.77
CA GLY A 225 6.80 -4.78 -16.94
C GLY A 225 5.34 -4.31 -16.99
N LEU A 226 5.09 -3.05 -16.63
CA LEU A 226 3.75 -2.46 -16.51
C LEU A 226 3.45 -1.49 -17.68
N THR A 227 2.17 -1.31 -17.95
CA THR A 227 1.64 -0.25 -18.83
C THR A 227 1.36 1.01 -18.02
N VAL A 228 1.81 2.18 -18.46
CA VAL A 228 1.52 3.45 -17.78
C VAL A 228 0.11 3.93 -18.17
N ALA A 229 -0.75 4.16 -17.19
CA ALA A 229 -2.02 4.85 -17.41
C ALA A 229 -1.81 6.37 -17.24
N THR A 230 -1.95 7.14 -18.32
CA THR A 230 -1.61 8.57 -18.39
C THR A 230 -2.41 9.27 -19.48
N ASP A 231 -2.73 10.56 -19.30
CA ASP A 231 -3.23 11.44 -20.37
C ASP A 231 -2.09 12.00 -21.25
N ASN A 232 -0.84 11.94 -20.78
CA ASN A 232 0.34 12.49 -21.44
C ASN A 232 1.10 11.43 -22.25
N VAL A 233 0.39 10.70 -23.10
CA VAL A 233 0.91 9.53 -23.85
C VAL A 233 2.24 9.81 -24.57
N ALA A 234 2.34 10.96 -25.26
CA ALA A 234 3.52 11.32 -26.04
C ALA A 234 4.83 11.37 -25.23
N TYR A 235 4.78 11.79 -23.97
CA TYR A 235 5.98 11.83 -23.11
C TYR A 235 6.50 10.44 -22.75
N PHE A 236 5.58 9.49 -22.59
CA PHE A 236 5.91 8.11 -22.23
C PHE A 236 6.32 7.27 -23.44
N GLU A 237 5.82 7.61 -24.64
CA GLU A 237 6.26 7.01 -25.90
C GLU A 237 7.76 7.26 -26.17
N LEU A 238 8.30 8.43 -25.83
CA LEU A 238 9.74 8.73 -25.92
C LEU A 238 10.59 7.74 -25.11
N PHE A 239 10.03 7.20 -24.02
CA PHE A 239 10.69 6.22 -23.17
C PHE A 239 10.47 4.77 -23.62
N GLY A 240 9.64 4.54 -24.63
CA GLY A 240 9.28 3.21 -25.13
C GLY A 240 8.53 2.37 -24.12
N VAL A 241 7.80 2.99 -23.18
CA VAL A 241 6.95 2.27 -22.23
C VAL A 241 5.53 2.16 -22.81
N PRO A 242 4.84 1.01 -22.68
CA PRO A 242 3.45 0.90 -23.10
C PRO A 242 2.56 1.86 -22.32
N THR A 243 1.59 2.47 -22.99
CA THR A 243 0.68 3.46 -22.40
C THR A 243 -0.79 3.10 -22.65
N VAL A 244 -1.65 3.63 -21.78
CA VAL A 244 -3.11 3.67 -21.99
C VAL A 244 -3.62 5.02 -21.49
N ASN A 245 -4.50 5.66 -22.26
CA ASN A 245 -5.18 6.86 -21.79
C ASN A 245 -6.50 6.47 -21.11
N PRO A 246 -6.62 6.56 -19.77
CA PRO A 246 -7.84 6.17 -19.09
C PRO A 246 -9.01 7.13 -19.35
N PHE A 247 -8.74 8.35 -19.84
CA PHE A 247 -9.76 9.36 -20.13
C PHE A 247 -10.37 9.22 -21.52
N GLU A 248 -9.77 8.40 -22.39
CA GLU A 248 -10.36 8.09 -23.68
C GLU A 248 -11.34 6.92 -23.55
N PRO A 249 -12.50 6.99 -24.23
CA PRO A 249 -13.42 5.86 -24.27
C PRO A 249 -12.73 4.64 -24.89
N LYS A 250 -13.04 3.44 -24.37
CA LYS A 250 -12.59 2.19 -24.99
C LYS A 250 -13.07 2.18 -26.46
N PRO A 251 -12.20 1.83 -27.42
CA PRO A 251 -12.61 1.67 -28.82
C PRO A 251 -13.67 0.58 -29.00
#